data_AF-A0A7J8B9V4-F1
#
_entry.id   AF-A0A7J8B9V4-F1
#
_cell.length_a   1.000
_cell.length_b   1.000
_cell.length_c   1.000
_cell.angle_alpha   90.00
_cell.angle_beta   90.00
_cell.angle_gamma   90.00
#
_symmetry.space_group_name_H-M   'P 1'
#
loop_
_entity.id
_entity.type
_entity.pdbx_description
1 polymer ?
#
loop_
_entity_poly.entity_id
_entity_poly.type
_entity_poly.pdbx_seq_one_letter_code
_entity_poly.pdbx_strand_id
1 'polypeptide(L)'
;MPDPTVPDSDIKALTTLCDLADRELVVIIGWAKHIPGFSTLSLADQMSLLQSAWMEILILGVVYRSLSFEDELVYADDYIMDEDQSKLAGLLDLNNAILQLVKKYKSMKLEKEEFVTLKAIALANSDSMHIEDVEAVQKLQDVLHEALQDYEAGQHVEDPRRAGKMLMTLPLLRQTSTKAVQHFYSIKLEGKVPMHKLFLEMLEAKV
;
A
#
# COMPACT_ATOMS: atom_id res chain seq x y z
N MET A 1 7.73 -10.63 13.57
CA MET A 1 8.34 -10.80 14.89
C MET A 1 9.62 -9.99 14.99
N PRO A 2 9.58 -8.83 15.67
CA PRO A 2 10.79 -8.11 16.06
C PRO A 2 11.66 -9.02 16.95
N ASP A 3 12.98 -8.97 16.78
CA ASP A 3 13.90 -9.76 17.60
C ASP A 3 13.88 -9.26 19.07
N PRO A 4 13.45 -10.08 20.04
CA PRO A 4 13.36 -9.66 21.44
C PRO A 4 14.74 -9.47 22.10
N THR A 5 15.82 -9.93 21.47
CA THR A 5 17.18 -9.86 21.99
C THR A 5 17.92 -8.58 21.61
N VAL A 6 17.42 -7.84 20.61
CA VAL A 6 18.02 -6.60 20.12
C VAL A 6 17.41 -5.40 20.88
N PRO A 7 18.23 -4.45 21.40
CA PRO A 7 17.72 -3.24 22.02
C PRO A 7 16.87 -2.39 21.07
N ASP A 8 15.83 -1.74 21.59
CA ASP A 8 14.99 -0.86 20.80
C ASP A 8 15.81 0.33 20.27
N SER A 9 15.80 0.48 18.96
CA SER A 9 16.54 1.48 18.20
C SER A 9 15.82 1.77 16.89
N ASP A 10 16.13 2.92 16.31
CA ASP A 10 15.70 3.31 14.96
C ASP A 10 16.03 2.21 13.93
N ILE A 11 17.25 1.68 13.97
CA ILE A 11 17.70 0.61 13.08
C ILE A 11 16.88 -0.67 13.26
N LYS A 12 16.58 -1.08 14.51
CA LYS A 12 15.74 -2.27 14.78
C LYS A 12 14.33 -2.08 14.23
N ALA A 13 13.73 -0.91 14.43
CA ALA A 13 12.38 -0.61 13.95
C ALA A 13 12.33 -0.64 12.41
N LEU A 14 13.28 0.03 11.74
CA LEU A 14 13.37 0.08 10.29
C LEU A 14 13.68 -1.30 9.68
N THR A 15 14.55 -2.09 10.31
CA THR A 15 14.84 -3.48 9.88
C THR A 15 13.58 -4.33 9.95
N THR A 16 12.85 -4.26 11.07
CA THR A 16 11.59 -5.01 11.26
C THR A 16 10.56 -4.65 10.19
N LEU A 17 10.43 -3.36 9.84
CA LEU A 17 9.54 -2.90 8.78
C LEU A 17 9.97 -3.38 7.38
N CYS A 18 11.26 -3.35 7.08
CA CYS A 18 11.79 -3.85 5.79
C CYS A 18 11.57 -5.37 5.66
N ASP A 19 11.80 -6.14 6.73
CA ASP A 19 11.58 -7.59 6.75
C ASP A 19 10.10 -7.96 6.65
N LEU A 20 9.21 -7.13 7.21
CA LEU A 20 7.77 -7.29 7.04
C LEU A 20 7.36 -6.98 5.60
N ALA A 21 7.83 -5.87 5.04
CA ALA A 21 7.53 -5.46 3.68
C ALA A 21 7.98 -6.52 2.67
N ASP A 22 9.18 -7.07 2.79
CA ASP A 22 9.69 -8.12 1.91
C ASP A 22 8.78 -9.36 1.89
N ARG A 23 8.32 -9.81 3.06
CA ARG A 23 7.37 -10.92 3.19
C ARG A 23 6.00 -10.58 2.62
N GLU A 24 5.48 -9.38 2.89
CA GLU A 24 4.19 -8.93 2.33
C GLU A 24 4.26 -8.81 0.80
N LEU A 25 5.39 -8.38 0.23
CA LEU A 25 5.58 -8.31 -1.23
C LEU A 25 5.43 -9.66 -1.91
N VAL A 26 5.97 -10.74 -1.34
CA VAL A 26 5.79 -12.11 -1.86
C VAL A 26 4.31 -12.47 -1.90
N VAL A 27 3.55 -12.14 -0.85
CA VAL A 27 2.11 -12.39 -0.78
C VAL A 27 1.35 -11.52 -1.78
N ILE A 28 1.74 -10.25 -1.96
CA ILE A 28 1.13 -9.33 -2.93
C ILE A 28 1.29 -9.84 -4.37
N ILE A 29 2.48 -10.35 -4.73
CA ILE A 29 2.73 -10.93 -6.06
C ILE A 29 1.82 -12.15 -6.31
N GLY A 30 1.64 -12.99 -5.29
CA GLY A 30 0.70 -14.12 -5.35
C GLY A 30 -0.76 -13.67 -5.45
N TRP A 31 -1.15 -12.68 -4.65
CA TRP A 31 -2.49 -12.11 -4.64
C TRP A 31 -2.87 -11.47 -5.98
N ALA A 32 -1.96 -10.73 -6.61
CA ALA A 32 -2.23 -10.03 -7.87
C ALA A 32 -2.69 -10.98 -8.99
N LYS A 33 -2.20 -12.22 -9.01
CA LYS A 33 -2.61 -13.27 -9.96
C LYS A 33 -4.07 -13.68 -9.84
N HIS A 34 -4.73 -13.37 -8.72
CA HIS A 34 -6.15 -13.65 -8.49
C HIS A 34 -7.07 -12.54 -8.99
N ILE A 35 -6.51 -11.39 -9.40
CA ILE A 35 -7.29 -10.29 -9.95
C ILE A 35 -7.72 -10.67 -11.39
N PRO A 36 -9.02 -10.65 -11.71
CA PRO A 36 -9.50 -10.97 -13.05
C PRO A 36 -8.84 -10.09 -14.12
N GLY A 37 -8.22 -10.73 -15.12
CA GLY A 37 -7.51 -10.03 -16.21
C GLY A 37 -6.05 -9.68 -15.92
N PHE A 38 -5.58 -9.70 -14.66
CA PHE A 38 -4.18 -9.38 -14.37
C PHE A 38 -3.22 -10.44 -14.92
N SER A 39 -3.53 -11.73 -14.74
CA SER A 39 -2.67 -12.82 -15.20
C SER A 39 -2.63 -12.98 -16.73
N THR A 40 -3.50 -12.28 -17.46
CA THR A 40 -3.52 -12.29 -18.93
C THR A 40 -2.64 -11.21 -19.54
N LEU A 41 -2.18 -10.23 -18.75
CA LEU A 41 -1.22 -9.22 -19.18
C LEU A 41 0.16 -9.86 -19.47
N SER A 42 0.99 -9.17 -20.24
CA SER A 42 2.38 -9.59 -20.43
C SER A 42 3.11 -9.63 -19.07
N LEU A 43 4.13 -10.48 -18.93
CA LEU A 43 4.93 -10.52 -17.70
C LEU A 43 5.61 -9.17 -17.44
N ALA A 44 5.98 -8.43 -18.49
CA ALA A 44 6.53 -7.08 -18.36
C ALA A 44 5.49 -6.13 -17.74
N ASP A 45 4.26 -6.12 -18.25
CA ASP A 45 3.18 -5.28 -17.70
C ASP A 45 2.81 -5.65 -16.27
N GLN A 46 2.72 -6.94 -15.95
CA GLN A 46 2.48 -7.41 -14.58
C GLN A 46 3.55 -6.89 -13.62
N MET A 47 4.82 -6.97 -14.01
CA MET A 47 5.94 -6.47 -13.21
C MET A 47 5.93 -4.94 -13.11
N SER A 48 5.69 -4.24 -14.22
CA SER A 48 5.59 -2.78 -14.29
C SER A 48 4.52 -2.22 -13.35
N LEU A 49 3.35 -2.86 -13.29
CA LEU A 49 2.26 -2.48 -12.38
C LEU A 49 2.64 -2.76 -10.91
N LEU A 50 3.19 -3.94 -10.61
CA LEU A 50 3.61 -4.30 -9.25
C LEU A 50 4.71 -3.36 -8.73
N GLN A 51 5.74 -3.09 -9.53
CA GLN A 51 6.81 -2.15 -9.22
C GLN A 51 6.30 -0.72 -9.03
N SER A 52 5.21 -0.34 -9.68
CA SER A 52 4.61 0.98 -9.54
C SER A 52 3.64 1.09 -8.36
N ALA A 53 2.99 0.01 -7.95
CA ALA A 53 1.92 0.06 -6.95
C ALA A 53 2.31 -0.46 -5.55
N TRP A 54 3.40 -1.22 -5.43
CA TRP A 54 3.69 -2.02 -4.22
C TRP A 54 3.58 -1.23 -2.91
N MET A 55 4.11 -0.01 -2.87
CA MET A 55 4.08 0.82 -1.66
C MET A 55 2.66 1.31 -1.34
N GLU A 56 1.83 1.61 -2.33
CA GLU A 56 0.42 1.94 -2.10
C GLU A 56 -0.33 0.74 -1.52
N ILE A 57 -0.05 -0.46 -2.03
CA ILE A 57 -0.67 -1.71 -1.58
C ILE A 57 -0.29 -2.01 -0.12
N LEU A 58 0.99 -1.82 0.25
CA LEU A 58 1.46 -1.98 1.64
C LEU A 58 0.83 -0.94 2.57
N ILE A 59 0.84 0.34 2.18
CA ILE A 59 0.25 1.43 2.97
C ILE A 59 -1.25 1.20 3.17
N LEU A 60 -1.98 0.84 2.12
CA LEU A 60 -3.41 0.58 2.24
C LEU A 60 -3.68 -0.61 3.18
N GLY A 61 -2.78 -1.60 3.20
CA GLY A 61 -2.80 -2.72 4.15
C GLY A 61 -2.71 -2.28 5.60
N VAL A 62 -1.68 -1.48 5.97
CA VAL A 62 -1.55 -0.95 7.35
C VAL A 62 -2.71 -0.02 7.70
N VAL A 63 -3.16 0.81 6.77
CA VAL A 63 -4.32 1.71 6.96
C VAL A 63 -5.56 0.91 7.35
N TYR A 64 -5.87 -0.14 6.60
CA TYR A 64 -7.04 -0.99 6.86
C TYR A 64 -6.95 -1.72 8.20
N ARG A 65 -5.78 -2.27 8.55
CA ARG A 65 -5.55 -2.91 9.86
C ARG A 65 -5.73 -1.93 11.03
N SER A 66 -5.47 -0.64 10.80
CA SER A 66 -5.48 0.40 11.83
C SER A 66 -6.83 1.09 12.05
N LEU A 67 -7.89 0.75 11.28
CA LEU A 67 -9.18 1.45 11.36
C LEU A 67 -9.88 1.37 12.74
N SER A 68 -9.59 0.32 13.50
CA SER A 68 -10.17 0.09 14.85
C SER A 68 -9.34 0.68 15.99
N PHE A 69 -8.20 1.31 15.68
CA PHE A 69 -7.28 1.88 16.65
C PHE A 69 -7.39 3.42 16.65
N GLU A 70 -6.84 4.05 17.70
CA GLU A 70 -6.78 5.51 17.83
C GLU A 70 -5.31 5.94 17.84
N ASP A 71 -4.91 6.73 16.84
CA ASP A 71 -3.55 7.29 16.69
C ASP A 71 -2.40 6.25 16.73
N GLU A 72 -2.68 4.99 16.41
CA GLU A 72 -1.72 3.89 16.28
C GLU A 72 -1.78 3.25 14.88
N LEU A 73 -0.64 2.75 14.39
CA LEU A 73 -0.53 2.03 13.12
C LEU A 73 -0.20 0.55 13.33
N VAL A 74 -1.09 -0.31 12.86
CA VAL A 74 -0.99 -1.78 12.97
C VAL A 74 -0.28 -2.34 11.75
N TYR A 75 1.05 -2.34 11.78
CA TYR A 75 1.85 -2.96 10.72
C TYR A 75 1.69 -4.48 10.75
N ALA A 76 1.63 -5.10 11.91
CA ALA A 76 1.25 -6.49 12.11
C ALA A 76 0.59 -6.67 13.48
N ASP A 77 -0.06 -7.81 13.73
CA ASP A 77 -0.68 -8.11 15.03
C ASP A 77 0.35 -8.04 16.19
N ASP A 78 1.62 -8.35 15.90
CA ASP A 78 2.76 -8.29 16.82
C ASP A 78 3.62 -7.02 16.68
N TYR A 79 3.19 -6.05 15.86
CA TYR A 79 3.94 -4.82 15.59
C TYR A 79 3.00 -3.63 15.33
N ILE A 80 2.66 -2.95 16.42
CA ILE A 80 1.87 -1.72 16.43
C ILE A 80 2.82 -0.56 16.74
N MET A 81 2.71 0.53 15.97
CA MET A 81 3.52 1.74 16.15
C MET A 81 2.66 2.91 16.61
N ASP A 82 2.96 3.45 17.77
CA ASP A 82 2.42 4.71 18.30
C ASP A 82 3.27 5.93 17.87
N GLU A 83 2.92 7.12 18.37
CA GLU A 83 3.64 8.36 18.06
C GLU A 83 5.11 8.34 18.53
N ASP A 84 5.39 7.74 19.69
CA ASP A 84 6.73 7.75 20.30
C ASP A 84 7.66 6.76 19.60
N GLN A 85 7.17 5.57 19.23
CA GLN A 85 7.87 4.62 18.37
C GLN A 85 8.11 5.21 16.97
N SER A 86 7.14 5.96 16.44
CA SER A 86 7.29 6.66 15.16
C SER A 86 8.38 7.74 15.22
N LYS A 87 8.47 8.51 16.32
CA LYS A 87 9.58 9.45 16.57
C LYS A 87 10.92 8.74 16.64
N LEU A 88 10.99 7.66 17.43
CA LEU A 88 12.21 6.89 17.64
C LEU A 88 12.73 6.29 16.33
N ALA A 89 11.84 5.84 15.44
CA ALA A 89 12.20 5.28 14.13
C ALA A 89 12.49 6.34 13.05
N GLY A 90 12.34 7.64 13.34
CA GLY A 90 12.45 8.69 12.33
C GLY A 90 11.31 8.71 11.30
N LEU A 91 10.18 8.08 11.63
CA LEU A 91 9.02 7.88 10.74
C LEU A 91 7.82 8.77 11.08
N LEU A 92 7.93 9.68 12.05
CA LEU A 92 6.80 10.48 12.55
C LEU A 92 6.00 11.16 11.42
N ASP A 93 6.65 11.86 10.51
CA ASP A 93 5.97 12.57 9.42
C ASP A 93 5.26 11.62 8.45
N LEU A 94 5.88 10.47 8.16
CA LEU A 94 5.32 9.47 7.28
C LEU A 94 4.12 8.79 7.94
N ASN A 95 4.25 8.38 9.20
CA ASN A 95 3.19 7.72 9.95
C ASN A 95 2.02 8.66 10.20
N ASN A 96 2.26 9.95 10.43
CA ASN A 96 1.20 10.95 10.48
C ASN A 96 0.45 11.09 9.16
N ALA A 97 1.12 11.00 8.00
CA ALA A 97 0.46 10.98 6.71
C ALA A 97 -0.39 9.70 6.51
N ILE A 98 0.09 8.55 6.97
CA ILE A 98 -0.69 7.30 6.99
C ILE A 98 -1.91 7.42 7.93
N LEU A 99 -1.75 8.01 9.12
CA LEU A 99 -2.85 8.26 10.04
C LEU A 99 -3.91 9.21 9.45
N GLN A 100 -3.54 10.14 8.57
CA GLN A 100 -4.52 10.94 7.83
C GLN A 100 -5.38 10.08 6.89
N LEU A 101 -4.80 9.06 6.24
CA LEU A 101 -5.56 8.06 5.48
C LEU A 101 -6.50 7.27 6.39
N VAL A 102 -6.01 6.78 7.54
CA VAL A 102 -6.82 6.07 8.54
C VAL A 102 -8.02 6.91 8.97
N LYS A 103 -7.80 8.18 9.34
CA LYS A 103 -8.86 9.12 9.76
C LYS A 103 -9.91 9.30 8.66
N LYS A 104 -9.47 9.46 7.40
CA LYS A 104 -10.37 9.56 6.24
C LYS A 104 -11.21 8.29 6.07
N TYR A 105 -10.60 7.11 5.99
CA TYR A 105 -11.34 5.86 5.79
C TYR A 105 -12.23 5.48 6.98
N LYS A 106 -11.81 5.80 8.21
CA LYS A 106 -12.63 5.62 9.41
C LYS A 106 -13.90 6.47 9.36
N SER A 107 -13.79 7.74 8.94
CA SER A 107 -14.96 8.61 8.74
C SER A 107 -15.91 8.13 7.63
N MET A 108 -15.36 7.45 6.61
CA MET A 108 -16.12 6.88 5.51
C MET A 108 -16.69 5.50 5.85
N LYS A 109 -16.31 4.91 6.99
CA LYS A 109 -16.63 3.54 7.38
C LYS A 109 -16.24 2.56 6.26
N LEU A 110 -14.96 2.57 5.89
CA LEU A 110 -14.43 1.70 4.85
C LEU A 110 -14.68 0.22 5.19
N GLU A 111 -15.29 -0.51 4.27
CA GLU A 111 -15.58 -1.93 4.36
C GLU A 111 -14.46 -2.78 3.76
N LYS A 112 -14.49 -4.09 4.03
CA LYS A 112 -13.45 -5.01 3.54
C LYS A 112 -13.47 -5.11 2.01
N GLU A 113 -14.66 -5.16 1.45
CA GLU A 113 -14.98 -5.27 0.04
C GLU A 113 -14.45 -4.05 -0.72
N GLU A 114 -14.68 -2.86 -0.19
CA GLU A 114 -14.15 -1.60 -0.73
C GLU A 114 -12.62 -1.56 -0.63
N PHE A 115 -12.05 -1.96 0.50
CA PHE A 115 -10.60 -2.04 0.70
C PHE A 115 -9.91 -2.95 -0.33
N VAL A 116 -10.40 -4.18 -0.53
CA VAL A 116 -9.78 -5.11 -1.48
C VAL A 116 -9.94 -4.63 -2.93
N THR A 117 -11.05 -3.96 -3.23
CA THR A 117 -11.30 -3.36 -4.55
C THR A 117 -10.36 -2.19 -4.79
N LEU A 118 -10.20 -1.29 -3.80
CA LEU A 118 -9.24 -0.18 -3.87
C LEU A 118 -7.79 -0.65 -4.00
N LYS A 119 -7.41 -1.77 -3.36
CA LYS A 119 -6.09 -2.39 -3.56
C LYS A 119 -5.88 -2.80 -5.02
N ALA A 120 -6.88 -3.43 -5.64
CA ALA A 120 -6.80 -3.86 -7.03
C ALA A 120 -6.77 -2.65 -7.98
N ILE A 121 -7.59 -1.63 -7.72
CA ILE A 121 -7.58 -0.37 -8.49
C ILE A 121 -6.22 0.33 -8.36
N ALA A 122 -5.64 0.43 -7.17
CA ALA A 122 -4.31 1.02 -6.99
C ALA A 122 -3.21 0.27 -7.76
N LEU A 123 -3.33 -1.05 -7.90
CA LEU A 123 -2.43 -1.86 -8.73
C LEU A 123 -2.61 -1.55 -10.22
N ALA A 124 -3.84 -1.55 -10.73
CA ALA A 124 -4.11 -1.33 -12.15
C ALA A 124 -3.91 0.13 -12.58
N ASN A 125 -4.14 1.08 -11.67
CA ASN A 125 -4.05 2.52 -11.86
C ASN A 125 -2.77 3.10 -11.22
N SER A 126 -1.64 2.41 -11.37
CA SER A 126 -0.39 2.76 -10.71
C SER A 126 0.45 3.82 -11.45
N ASP A 127 -0.05 4.35 -12.58
CA ASP A 127 0.64 5.28 -13.48
C ASP A 127 2.06 4.83 -13.90
N SER A 128 2.23 3.54 -14.17
CA SER A 128 3.50 3.03 -14.69
C SER A 128 3.80 3.62 -16.07
N MET A 129 5.02 4.13 -16.27
CA MET A 129 5.48 4.65 -17.58
C MET A 129 5.94 3.55 -18.55
N HIS A 130 5.95 2.29 -18.11
CA HIS A 130 6.56 1.15 -18.82
C HIS A 130 5.55 0.08 -19.21
N ILE A 131 4.34 0.50 -19.58
CA ILE A 131 3.28 -0.40 -20.06
C ILE A 131 3.43 -0.65 -21.56
N GLU A 132 3.49 -1.92 -21.94
CA GLU A 132 3.51 -2.41 -23.31
C GLU A 132 2.11 -2.37 -23.93
N ASP A 133 1.10 -2.96 -23.25
CA ASP A 133 -0.29 -3.00 -23.72
C ASP A 133 -1.19 -2.08 -22.88
N VAL A 134 -1.19 -0.80 -23.25
CA VAL A 134 -1.97 0.25 -22.58
C VAL A 134 -3.48 -0.04 -22.65
N GLU A 135 -3.97 -0.65 -23.73
CA GLU A 135 -5.39 -0.97 -23.89
C GLU A 135 -5.81 -2.09 -22.95
N ALA A 136 -4.99 -3.14 -22.79
CA ALA A 136 -5.26 -4.21 -21.84
C ALA A 136 -5.24 -3.72 -20.38
N VAL A 137 -4.30 -2.83 -20.03
CA VAL A 137 -4.26 -2.22 -18.69
C VAL A 137 -5.46 -1.31 -18.47
N GLN A 138 -5.87 -0.50 -19.46
CA GLN A 138 -7.08 0.31 -19.35
C GLN A 138 -8.32 -0.56 -19.14
N LYS A 139 -8.43 -1.67 -19.87
CA LYS A 139 -9.54 -2.63 -19.69
C LYS A 139 -9.55 -3.24 -18.29
N LEU A 140 -8.38 -3.53 -17.72
CA LEU A 140 -8.28 -3.99 -16.33
C LEU A 140 -8.77 -2.92 -15.35
N GLN A 141 -8.39 -1.65 -15.56
CA GLN A 141 -8.89 -0.54 -14.74
C GLN A 141 -10.41 -0.40 -14.85
N ASP A 142 -10.97 -0.48 -16.06
CA ASP A 142 -12.41 -0.35 -16.31
C ASP A 142 -13.20 -1.46 -15.59
N VAL A 143 -12.74 -2.71 -15.68
CA VAL A 143 -13.36 -3.86 -14.98
C VAL A 143 -13.38 -3.65 -13.47
N LEU A 144 -12.30 -3.12 -12.89
CA LEU A 144 -12.21 -2.88 -11.45
C LEU A 144 -13.01 -1.66 -11.00
N HIS A 145 -13.09 -0.61 -11.82
CA HIS A 145 -13.94 0.55 -11.58
C HIS A 145 -15.42 0.19 -11.67
N GLU A 146 -15.82 -0.62 -12.64
CA GLU A 146 -17.19 -1.14 -12.78
C GLU A 146 -17.55 -1.99 -11.55
N ALA A 147 -16.66 -2.90 -11.11
CA ALA A 147 -16.88 -3.68 -9.90
C ALA A 147 -17.10 -2.82 -8.64
N LEU A 148 -16.35 -1.72 -8.49
CA LEU A 148 -16.57 -0.75 -7.41
C LEU A 148 -17.92 -0.04 -7.57
N GLN A 149 -18.25 0.44 -8.77
CA GLN A 149 -19.51 1.13 -9.01
C GLN A 149 -20.73 0.24 -8.73
N ASP A 150 -20.70 -1.01 -9.19
CA ASP A 150 -21.76 -1.98 -8.98
C ASP A 150 -21.91 -2.34 -7.50
N TYR A 151 -20.80 -2.54 -6.78
CA TYR A 151 -20.81 -2.78 -5.33
C TYR A 151 -21.51 -1.65 -4.59
N GLU A 152 -21.10 -0.41 -4.86
CA GLU A 152 -21.59 0.79 -4.20
C GLU A 152 -23.05 1.09 -4.55
N ALA A 153 -23.44 0.88 -5.81
CA ALA A 153 -24.84 1.02 -6.25
C ALA A 153 -25.76 -0.01 -5.58
N GLY A 154 -25.26 -1.20 -5.24
CA GLY A 154 -26.01 -2.26 -4.58
C GLY A 154 -26.06 -2.14 -3.06
N GLN A 155 -24.92 -1.88 -2.40
CA GLN A 155 -24.80 -1.88 -0.94
C GLN A 155 -25.04 -0.51 -0.31
N HIS A 156 -24.71 0.58 -1.01
CA HIS A 156 -24.72 1.95 -0.48
C HIS A 156 -25.66 2.86 -1.26
N VAL A 157 -26.92 2.42 -1.41
CA VAL A 157 -27.98 3.15 -2.13
C VAL A 157 -28.23 4.55 -1.54
N GLU A 158 -27.94 4.75 -0.25
CA GLU A 158 -28.05 6.03 0.45
C GLU A 158 -27.06 7.10 -0.02
N ASP A 159 -25.93 6.70 -0.60
CA ASP A 159 -24.89 7.61 -1.10
C ASP A 159 -24.44 7.24 -2.52
N PRO A 160 -25.19 7.66 -3.57
CA PRO A 160 -24.88 7.34 -4.96
C PRO A 160 -23.51 7.83 -5.46
N ARG A 161 -22.79 8.63 -4.66
CA ARG A 161 -21.46 9.17 -4.98
C ARG A 161 -20.34 8.45 -4.25
N ARG A 162 -20.63 7.39 -3.50
CA ARG A 162 -19.66 6.71 -2.64
C ARG A 162 -18.48 6.13 -3.41
N ALA A 163 -18.71 5.47 -4.55
CA ALA A 163 -17.66 5.03 -5.46
C ALA A 163 -16.68 6.18 -5.82
N GLY A 164 -17.21 7.35 -6.18
CA GLY A 164 -16.41 8.54 -6.46
C GLY A 164 -15.62 9.02 -5.24
N LYS A 165 -16.23 9.03 -4.05
CA LYS A 165 -15.53 9.38 -2.80
C LYS A 165 -14.37 8.41 -2.52
N MET A 166 -14.55 7.11 -2.77
CA MET A 166 -13.51 6.09 -2.63
C MET A 166 -12.35 6.36 -3.60
N LEU A 167 -12.63 6.62 -4.87
CA LEU A 167 -11.60 6.97 -5.86
C LEU A 167 -10.85 8.26 -5.49
N MET A 168 -11.55 9.26 -4.93
CA MET A 168 -10.94 10.51 -4.45
C MET A 168 -10.01 10.33 -3.23
N THR A 169 -9.92 9.13 -2.65
CA THR A 169 -8.92 8.82 -1.61
C THR A 169 -7.55 8.46 -2.19
N LEU A 170 -7.51 7.92 -3.42
CA LEU A 170 -6.29 7.44 -4.08
C LEU A 170 -5.20 8.52 -4.24
N PRO A 171 -5.50 9.81 -4.51
CA PRO A 171 -4.45 10.83 -4.59
C PRO A 171 -3.65 10.99 -3.29
N LEU A 172 -4.30 10.90 -2.14
CA LEU A 172 -3.62 10.97 -0.84
C LEU A 172 -2.79 9.70 -0.58
N LEU A 173 -3.31 8.54 -0.99
CA LEU A 173 -2.59 7.27 -0.93
C LEU A 173 -1.31 7.33 -1.78
N ARG A 174 -1.43 7.78 -3.03
CA ARG A 174 -0.30 7.98 -3.94
C ARG A 174 0.71 8.96 -3.37
N GLN A 175 0.28 10.11 -2.85
CA GLN A 175 1.17 11.09 -2.23
C GLN A 175 1.96 10.50 -1.07
N THR A 176 1.29 9.74 -0.20
CA THR A 176 1.92 9.10 0.98
C THR A 176 2.91 8.02 0.55
N SER A 177 2.54 7.22 -0.45
CA SER A 177 3.39 6.21 -1.08
C SER A 177 4.65 6.81 -1.70
N THR A 178 4.54 7.90 -2.46
CA THR A 178 5.71 8.59 -3.04
C THR A 178 6.67 9.07 -1.95
N LYS A 179 6.16 9.65 -0.87
CA LYS A 179 7.00 10.05 0.29
C LYS A 179 7.67 8.85 0.96
N ALA A 180 6.93 7.74 1.13
CA ALA A 180 7.47 6.52 1.71
C ALA A 180 8.61 5.95 0.87
N VAL A 181 8.44 5.84 -0.44
CA VAL A 181 9.48 5.37 -1.37
C VAL A 181 10.73 6.24 -1.27
N GLN A 182 10.57 7.56 -1.30
CA GLN A 182 11.70 8.50 -1.14
C GLN A 182 12.43 8.31 0.19
N HIS A 183 11.69 8.17 1.29
CA HIS A 183 12.25 7.98 2.62
C HIS A 183 13.05 6.67 2.73
N PHE A 184 12.47 5.55 2.30
CA PHE A 184 13.16 4.26 2.31
C PHE A 184 14.35 4.21 1.34
N TYR A 185 14.27 4.92 0.22
CA TYR A 185 15.41 5.07 -0.69
C TYR A 185 16.56 5.86 -0.04
N SER A 186 16.27 6.93 0.72
CA SER A 186 17.29 7.63 1.51
C SER A 186 17.94 6.73 2.56
N ILE A 187 17.15 5.94 3.29
CA ILE A 187 17.68 4.97 4.28
C ILE A 187 18.58 3.94 3.61
N LYS A 188 18.21 3.45 2.42
CA LYS A 188 19.04 2.54 1.63
C LYS A 188 20.40 3.17 1.31
N LEU A 189 20.43 4.43 0.87
CA LEU A 189 21.67 5.13 0.55
C LEU A 189 22.59 5.32 1.77
N GLU A 190 22.02 5.43 2.97
CA GLU A 190 22.81 5.46 4.21
C GLU A 190 23.46 4.11 4.56
N GLY A 191 22.90 2.99 4.09
CA GLY A 191 23.48 1.66 4.24
C GLY A 191 23.48 1.08 5.66
N LYS A 192 22.75 1.70 6.60
CA LYS A 192 22.71 1.28 8.02
C LYS A 192 21.67 0.19 8.31
N VAL A 193 20.59 0.15 7.52
CA VAL A 193 19.49 -0.79 7.69
C VAL A 193 19.62 -1.90 6.64
N PRO A 194 19.76 -3.17 7.05
CA PRO A 194 19.76 -4.28 6.11
C PRO A 194 18.37 -4.38 5.44
N MET A 195 18.37 -4.57 4.12
CA MET A 195 17.16 -4.75 3.32
C MET A 195 17.28 -6.03 2.51
N HIS A 196 16.20 -6.79 2.44
CA HIS A 196 16.13 -8.00 1.63
C HIS A 196 16.02 -7.70 0.14
N LYS A 197 16.36 -8.71 -0.67
CA LYS A 197 16.55 -8.57 -2.12
C LYS A 197 15.29 -8.08 -2.84
N LEU A 198 14.12 -8.63 -2.52
CA LEU A 198 12.88 -8.28 -3.22
C LEU A 198 12.44 -6.85 -2.90
N PHE A 199 12.53 -6.44 -1.62
CA PHE A 199 12.27 -5.05 -1.22
C PHE A 199 13.23 -4.06 -1.91
N LEU A 200 14.51 -4.41 -2.02
CA LEU A 200 15.51 -3.60 -2.74
C LEU A 200 15.18 -3.46 -4.24
N GLU A 201 14.82 -4.57 -4.90
CA GLU A 201 14.42 -4.55 -6.32
C GLU A 201 13.20 -3.63 -6.54
N MET A 202 12.22 -3.67 -5.64
CA MET A 202 11.03 -2.82 -5.70
C MET A 202 11.33 -1.34 -5.44
N LEU A 203 12.28 -1.03 -4.55
CA LEU A 203 12.76 0.33 -4.30
C LEU A 203 13.54 0.89 -5.50
N GLU A 204 14.36 0.08 -6.14
CA GLU A 204 15.17 0.47 -7.30
C GLU A 204 14.34 0.68 -8.57
N ALA A 205 13.24 -0.05 -8.73
CA ALA A 205 12.39 0.07 -9.91
C ALA A 205 11.64 1.43 -10.02
N LYS A 206 11.56 2.19 -8.92
CA LYS A 206 10.83 3.48 -8.86
C LYS A 206 11.69 4.73 -8.94
N VAL A 207 13.02 4.59 -8.98
CA VAL A 207 13.98 5.72 -8.93
C VAL A 207 14.81 5.81 -10.19
#